data_AF-A0A661Z4X1-F1
#
_entry.id   AF-A0A661Z4X1-F1
#
_cell.length_a   1.000
_cell.length_b   1.000
_cell.length_c   1.000
_cell.angle_alpha   90.00
_cell.angle_beta   90.00
_cell.angle_gamma   90.00
#
_symmetry.space_group_name_H-M   'P 1'
#
loop_
_entity.id
_entity.type
_entity.pdbx_description
1 polymer ?
#
loop_
_entity_poly.entity_id
_entity_poly.type
_entity_poly.pdbx_seq_one_letter_code
_entity_poly.pdbx_strand_id
1 'polypeptide(L)'
;MLFKFSNKDELKALIRILQEISMELESLVHTETDIFRKYEVSARVELIDEILPKLMKKQFSKQVKSSIEISKAVSIIIFQYREIAVDIYAEVLKNRLVETIYREMV
;
A
#
# COMPACT_ATOMS: atom_id res chain seq x y z
N MET A 1 10.62 -5.90 -9.55
CA MET A 1 9.73 -7.04 -9.22
C MET A 1 8.33 -6.62 -9.61
N LEU A 2 7.59 -7.42 -10.37
CA LEU A 2 6.24 -7.09 -10.83
C LEU A 2 5.22 -7.68 -9.86
N PHE A 3 4.55 -6.86 -9.06
CA PHE A 3 3.41 -7.32 -8.27
C PHE A 3 2.18 -7.39 -9.19
N LYS A 4 1.75 -8.62 -9.49
CA LYS A 4 0.47 -8.84 -10.17
C LYS A 4 -0.63 -8.87 -9.12
N PHE A 5 -1.52 -7.89 -9.15
CA PHE A 5 -2.73 -7.89 -8.34
C PHE A 5 -3.83 -8.59 -9.14
N SER A 6 -4.40 -9.63 -8.55
CA SER A 6 -5.39 -10.49 -9.21
C SER A 6 -6.82 -9.98 -8.97
N ASN A 7 -7.02 -9.11 -7.98
CA ASN A 7 -8.32 -8.59 -7.59
C ASN A 7 -8.24 -7.13 -7.08
N LYS A 8 -9.32 -6.35 -7.28
CA LYS A 8 -9.51 -4.98 -6.79
C LYS A 8 -9.31 -4.84 -5.28
N ASP A 9 -9.61 -5.87 -4.50
CA ASP A 9 -9.41 -5.84 -3.04
C ASP A 9 -7.92 -5.81 -2.66
N GLU A 10 -7.06 -6.49 -3.43
CA GLU A 10 -5.61 -6.48 -3.20
C GLU A 10 -5.02 -5.12 -3.58
N LEU A 11 -5.54 -4.49 -4.62
CA LEU A 11 -5.17 -3.12 -4.97
C LEU A 11 -5.64 -2.12 -3.91
N LYS A 12 -6.86 -2.28 -3.37
CA LYS A 12 -7.36 -1.45 -2.27
C LYS A 12 -6.52 -1.64 -1.00
N ALA A 13 -6.14 -2.86 -0.69
CA ALA A 13 -5.22 -3.19 0.41
C ALA A 13 -3.87 -2.52 0.22
N LEU A 14 -3.27 -2.61 -0.98
CA LEU A 14 -2.00 -1.94 -1.29
C LEU A 14 -2.10 -0.42 -1.12
N ILE A 15 -3.16 0.20 -1.63
CA ILE A 15 -3.37 1.65 -1.50
C ILE A 15 -3.44 2.01 -0.02
N ARG A 16 -4.16 1.24 0.79
CA ARG A 16 -4.25 1.46 2.24
C ARG A 16 -2.89 1.29 2.93
N ILE A 17 -2.11 0.25 2.60
CA ILE A 17 -0.75 0.07 3.12
C ILE A 17 0.11 1.29 2.83
N LEU A 18 0.09 1.78 1.59
CA LEU A 18 0.88 2.94 1.20
C LEU A 18 0.44 4.22 1.92
N GLN A 19 -0.87 4.41 2.15
CA GLN A 19 -1.39 5.55 2.90
C GLN A 19 -0.97 5.51 4.37
N GLU A 20 -1.07 4.35 5.03
CA GLU A 20 -0.66 4.20 6.43
C GLU A 20 0.85 4.41 6.61
N ILE A 21 1.66 3.87 5.69
CA ILE A 21 3.11 4.13 5.65
C ILE A 21 3.41 5.62 5.42
N SER A 22 2.68 6.29 4.51
CA SER A 22 2.88 7.73 4.25
C SER A 22 2.62 8.56 5.51
N MET A 23 1.53 8.27 6.23
CA MET A 23 1.20 8.96 7.48
C MET A 23 2.26 8.75 8.56
N GLU A 24 2.80 7.54 8.70
CA GLU A 24 3.88 7.27 9.65
C GLU A 24 5.16 8.03 9.27
N LEU A 25 5.52 8.03 7.98
CA LEU A 25 6.68 8.77 7.48
C LEU A 25 6.53 10.28 7.68
N GLU A 26 5.36 10.86 7.38
CA GLU A 26 5.07 12.28 7.62
C GLU A 26 5.21 12.64 9.10
N SER A 27 4.68 11.81 10.00
CA SER A 27 4.86 11.99 11.44
C SER A 27 6.35 11.97 11.83
N LEU A 28 7.12 11.07 11.21
CA LEU A 28 8.56 10.99 11.41
C LEU A 28 9.28 12.26 10.93
N VAL A 29 8.90 12.85 9.78
CA VAL A 29 9.48 14.11 9.28
C VAL A 29 9.30 15.26 10.28
N HIS A 30 8.16 15.30 10.98
CA HIS A 30 7.86 16.34 11.96
C HIS A 30 8.60 16.17 13.29
N THR A 31 8.92 14.93 13.65
CA THR A 31 9.57 14.60 14.92
C THR A 31 11.09 14.41 14.80
N GLU A 32 11.59 14.22 13.57
CA GLU A 32 13.00 13.98 13.31
C GLU A 32 13.84 15.27 13.44
N THR A 33 14.95 15.12 14.17
CA THR A 33 15.89 16.20 14.49
C THR A 33 17.16 16.12 13.63
N ASP A 34 17.52 14.93 13.14
CA ASP A 34 18.60 14.76 12.17
C ASP A 34 18.14 15.23 10.79
N ILE A 35 18.80 16.28 10.28
CA ILE A 35 18.50 16.89 8.97
C ILE A 35 18.66 15.89 7.83
N PHE A 36 19.70 15.03 7.86
CA PHE A 36 19.93 14.07 6.79
C PHE A 36 18.84 13.01 6.75
N ARG A 37 18.48 12.48 7.91
CA ARG A 37 17.40 11.51 8.04
C ARG A 37 16.05 12.11 7.67
N LYS A 38 15.81 13.37 8.04
CA LYS A 38 14.61 14.11 7.64
C LYS A 38 14.47 14.21 6.13
N TYR A 39 15.54 14.55 5.40
CA TYR A 39 15.53 14.55 3.93
C TYR A 39 15.27 13.17 3.34
N GLU A 40 15.88 12.13 3.90
CA GLU A 40 15.65 10.75 3.45
C GLU A 40 14.18 10.34 3.61
N VAL A 41 13.58 10.65 4.77
CA VAL A 41 12.18 10.34 5.06
C VAL A 41 11.24 11.14 4.16
N SER A 42 11.50 12.44 3.96
CA SER A 42 10.73 13.27 3.03
C SER A 42 10.76 12.74 1.60
N ALA A 43 11.94 12.30 1.11
CA ALA A 43 12.05 11.70 -0.21
C ALA A 43 11.23 10.40 -0.35
N ARG A 44 11.09 9.63 0.74
CA ARG A 44 10.23 8.42 0.76
C ARG A 44 8.75 8.78 0.70
N VAL A 45 8.32 9.84 1.39
CA VAL A 45 6.93 10.37 1.29
C VAL A 45 6.63 10.78 -0.14
N GLU A 46 7.50 11.58 -0.77
CA GLU A 46 7.32 12.03 -2.16
C GLU A 46 7.19 10.86 -3.15
N LEU A 47 7.98 9.80 -2.97
CA LEU A 47 7.88 8.60 -3.80
C LEU A 47 6.53 7.90 -3.66
N ILE A 48 5.94 7.89 -2.47
CA ILE A 48 4.61 7.29 -2.22
C ILE A 48 3.53 8.17 -2.86
N ASP A 49 3.61 9.49 -2.69
CA ASP A 49 2.67 10.47 -3.25
C ASP A 49 2.66 10.47 -4.78
N GLU A 50 3.79 10.18 -5.43
CA GLU A 50 3.84 10.04 -6.88
C GLU A 50 3.09 8.80 -7.39
N ILE A 51 3.06 7.73 -6.58
CA ILE A 51 2.55 6.42 -6.97
C ILE A 51 1.07 6.25 -6.60
N LEU A 52 0.64 6.75 -5.44
CA LEU A 52 -0.74 6.63 -4.95
C LEU A 52 -1.80 7.04 -6.00
N PRO A 53 -1.71 8.20 -6.68
CA PRO A 53 -2.67 8.60 -7.70
C PRO A 53 -2.72 7.64 -8.90
N LYS A 54 -1.59 7.04 -9.27
CA LYS A 54 -1.49 6.07 -10.38
C LYS A 54 -2.19 4.76 -10.01
N LEU A 55 -2.07 4.33 -8.75
CA LEU A 55 -2.77 3.15 -8.21
C LEU A 55 -4.27 3.38 -8.12
N MET A 56 -4.69 4.52 -7.58
CA MET A 56 -6.11 4.87 -7.46
C MET A 56 -6.79 4.94 -8.83
N LYS A 57 -6.17 5.58 -9.84
CA LYS A 57 -6.71 5.61 -11.22
C LYS A 57 -6.91 4.21 -11.80
N LYS A 58 -6.00 3.27 -11.51
CA LYS A 58 -6.11 1.87 -11.95
C LYS A 58 -7.18 1.08 -11.19
N GLN A 59 -7.55 1.47 -9.97
CA GLN A 59 -8.64 0.86 -9.21
C GLN A 59 -10.01 1.11 -9.86
N PHE A 60 -10.19 2.28 -10.48
CA PHE A 60 -11.44 2.67 -11.12
C PHE A 60 -11.60 2.18 -12.56
N SER A 61 -10.53 1.71 -13.21
CA SER A 61 -10.64 1.14 -14.55
C SER A 61 -11.21 -0.29 -14.47
N LYS A 62 -12.24 -0.59 -15.27
CA LYS A 62 -12.95 -1.90 -15.27
C LYS A 62 -12.14 -3.07 -15.85
N GLN A 63 -10.83 -2.92 -16.09
CA GLN A 63 -10.01 -3.98 -16.69
C GLN A 63 -9.51 -4.96 -15.63
N VAL A 64 -10.01 -6.20 -15.71
CA VAL A 64 -9.83 -7.33 -14.77
C VAL A 64 -8.39 -7.89 -14.75
N LYS A 65 -7.40 -7.24 -15.37
CA LYS A 65 -5.97 -7.63 -15.32
C LYS A 65 -5.08 -6.38 -15.30
N SER A 66 -5.16 -5.57 -14.25
CA SER A 66 -4.22 -4.46 -14.07
C SER A 66 -2.96 -4.98 -13.36
N SER A 67 -1.97 -5.43 -14.13
CA SER A 67 -0.62 -5.56 -13.58
C SER A 67 -0.13 -4.16 -13.19
N ILE A 68 0.30 -4.02 -11.94
CA ILE A 68 0.83 -2.77 -11.42
C ILE A 68 2.29 -2.98 -11.17
N GLU A 69 3.10 -2.25 -11.93
CA GLU A 69 4.52 -2.21 -11.70
C GLU A 69 4.78 -1.27 -10.53
N ILE A 70 5.16 -1.85 -9.39
CA ILE A 70 5.67 -1.10 -8.26
C ILE A 70 7.19 -1.05 -8.42
N SER A 71 7.76 0.14 -8.23
CA SER A 71 9.21 0.30 -8.30
C SER A 71 9.90 -0.52 -7.21
N LYS A 72 11.19 -0.86 -7.44
CA LYS A 72 12.00 -1.54 -6.42
C LYS A 72 12.11 -0.71 -5.14
N ALA A 73 12.18 0.62 -5.26
CA ALA A 73 12.24 1.54 -4.13
C ALA A 73 10.99 1.44 -3.23
N VAL A 74 9.78 1.47 -3.82
CA VAL A 74 8.55 1.32 -3.03
C VAL A 74 8.40 -0.07 -2.42
N SER A 75 8.88 -1.11 -3.10
CA SER A 75 8.90 -2.45 -2.53
C SER A 75 9.80 -2.53 -1.28
N ILE A 76 10.95 -1.84 -1.29
CA ILE A 76 11.85 -1.74 -0.14
C ILE A 76 11.19 -0.97 1.00
N ILE A 77 10.50 0.13 0.70
CA ILE A 77 9.78 0.91 1.71
C ILE A 77 8.72 0.02 2.39
N ILE A 78 7.85 -0.65 1.62
CA ILE A 78 6.85 -1.57 2.18
C ILE A 78 7.50 -2.64 3.09
N PHE A 79 8.63 -3.21 2.67
CA PHE A 79 9.34 -4.21 3.46
C PHE A 79 9.91 -3.66 4.78
N GLN A 80 10.34 -2.39 4.81
CA GLN A 80 10.80 -1.73 6.03
C GLN A 80 9.67 -1.49 7.03
N TYR A 81 8.43 -1.37 6.54
CA TYR A 81 7.20 -1.19 7.33
C TYR A 81 6.34 -2.47 7.38
N ARG A 82 7.00 -3.63 7.51
CA ARG A 82 6.36 -4.96 7.41
C ARG A 82 5.18 -5.17 8.36
N GLU A 83 5.20 -4.57 9.55
CA GLU A 83 4.17 -4.78 10.58
C GLU A 83 2.84 -4.20 10.11
N ILE A 84 2.84 -2.95 9.62
CA ILE A 84 1.70 -2.31 8.96
C ILE A 84 1.22 -3.13 7.76
N ALA A 85 2.16 -3.59 6.93
CA ALA A 85 1.81 -4.36 5.74
C ALA A 85 1.12 -5.70 6.08
N VAL A 86 1.57 -6.39 7.13
CA VAL A 86 0.99 -7.66 7.59
C VAL A 86 -0.39 -7.44 8.20
N ASP A 87 -0.56 -6.42 9.03
CA ASP A 87 -1.83 -6.14 9.72
C ASP A 87 -2.96 -5.84 8.73
N ILE A 88 -2.70 -4.98 7.75
CA ILE A 88 -3.68 -4.65 6.70
C ILE A 88 -3.99 -5.87 5.84
N TYR A 89 -2.98 -6.69 5.52
CA TYR A 89 -3.20 -7.91 4.74
C TYR A 89 -4.04 -8.94 5.50
N ALA A 90 -3.82 -9.08 6.81
CA ALA A 90 -4.63 -9.93 7.67
C ALA A 90 -6.09 -9.44 7.74
N GLU A 91 -6.32 -8.13 7.80
CA GLU A 91 -7.66 -7.53 7.76
C GLU A 91 -8.39 -7.85 6.45
N VAL A 92 -7.68 -7.78 5.32
CA VAL A 92 -8.22 -8.09 3.99
C VAL A 92 -8.57 -9.58 3.86
N LEU A 93 -7.72 -10.47 4.38
CA LEU A 93 -8.00 -11.91 4.41
C LEU A 93 -9.22 -12.24 5.28
N LYS A 94 -9.35 -11.61 6.44
CA LYS A 94 -10.52 -11.77 7.32
C LYS A 94 -11.81 -11.37 6.61
N ASN A 95 -11.81 -10.22 5.92
CA ASN A 95 -12.98 -9.75 5.17
C ASN A 95 -13.34 -10.69 4.00
N ARG A 96 -12.35 -11.20 3.26
CA ARG A 96 -12.57 -12.23 2.21
C ARG A 96 -13.21 -13.50 2.76
N LEU A 97 -12.74 -14.00 3.91
CA LEU A 97 -13.30 -15.19 4.55
C LEU A 97 -14.76 -14.97 4.95
N VAL A 98 -15.09 -13.81 5.52
CA VAL A 98 -16.46 -13.45 5.90
C VAL A 98 -17.38 -13.38 4.66
N GLU A 99 -16.95 -12.73 3.59
CA GLU A 99 -17.72 -12.66 2.33
C GLU A 99 -17.94 -14.04 1.70
N THR A 100 -16.93 -14.93 1.79
CA THR A 100 -17.00 -16.29 1.25
C THR A 100 -18.02 -17.13 2.05
N ILE A 101 -17.96 -17.09 3.38
CA ILE A 101 -18.93 -17.76 4.26
C ILE A 101 -20.34 -17.24 4.00
N TYR A 102 -20.50 -15.92 3.85
CA TYR A 102 -21.81 -15.32 3.59
C TYR A 102 -22.40 -15.76 2.24
N ARG A 103 -21.57 -15.95 1.21
CA ARG A 103 -22.01 -16.51 -0.09
C ARG A 103 -22.36 -17.99 -0.04
N GLU A 104 -21.73 -18.77 0.84
CA GLU A 104 -22.01 -20.20 0.98
C GLU A 104 -23.25 -20.48 1.84
N MET A 105 -23.67 -19.52 2.68
CA MET A 105 -24.84 -19.63 3.56
C MET A 105 -26.15 -19.08 2.97
N VAL A 106 -26.10 -18.34 1.86
CA VAL A 106 -27.27 -17.72 1.17
C VAL A 106 -27.49 -18.39 -0.17
#